data_AF-A0A8X7BBQ4-F1
#
_entry.id   AF-A0A8X7BBQ4-F1
#
_cell.length_a   1.000
_cell.length_b   1.000
_cell.length_c   1.000
_cell.angle_alpha   90.00
_cell.angle_beta   90.00
_cell.angle_gamma   90.00
#
_symmetry.space_group_name_H-M   'P 1'
#
loop_
_entity.id
_entity.type
_entity.pdbx_description
1 polymer ?
#
loop_
_entity_poly.entity_id
_entity_poly.type
_entity_poly.pdbx_seq_one_letter_code
_entity_poly.pdbx_strand_id
1 'polypeptide(L)' 'MSRRKQRSAFDQVSEFDRGRIVAYRDFGLSFREIGSRVGRNETVMRICDRWMQEGTMDRRGRSHPPQCTTS' A
#
# COMPACT_ATOMS: atom_id res chain seq x y z
N MET A 1 -26.15 13.28 -11.62
CA MET A 1 -25.82 12.20 -10.67
C MET A 1 -24.51 12.53 -9.99
N SER A 2 -24.54 12.96 -8.72
CA SER A 2 -23.33 13.30 -7.98
C SER A 2 -22.55 12.01 -7.70
N ARG A 3 -21.42 11.80 -8.40
CA ARG A 3 -20.44 10.78 -8.03
C ARG A 3 -19.98 11.10 -6.61
N ARG A 4 -20.58 10.46 -5.61
CA ARG A 4 -20.04 10.45 -4.25
C ARG A 4 -18.65 9.86 -4.39
N LYS A 5 -17.64 10.73 -4.38
CA LYS A 5 -16.22 10.35 -4.46
C LYS A 5 -16.00 9.45 -3.26
N GLN A 6 -16.00 8.13 -3.51
CA GLN A 6 -15.91 7.11 -2.49
C GLN A 6 -14.60 7.38 -1.77
N ARG A 7 -14.67 7.99 -0.58
CA ARG A 7 -13.47 8.30 0.21
C ARG A 7 -12.73 6.99 0.38
N SER A 8 -11.48 6.96 -0.08
CA SER A 8 -10.73 5.72 -0.06
C SER A 8 -10.70 5.22 1.38
N ALA A 9 -10.76 3.91 1.60
CA ALA A 9 -10.71 3.36 2.96
C ALA A 9 -9.50 3.86 3.76
N PHE A 10 -8.43 4.27 3.05
CA PHE A 10 -7.25 4.94 3.60
C PHE A 10 -7.55 6.30 4.24
N ASP A 11 -8.44 7.12 3.66
CA ASP A 11 -8.87 8.40 4.24
C ASP A 11 -9.72 8.22 5.51
N GLN A 12 -10.27 7.02 5.71
CA GLN A 12 -11.02 6.66 6.92
C GLN A 12 -10.13 6.09 8.03
N VAL A 13 -8.84 5.87 7.76
CA VAL A 13 -7.87 5.47 8.78
C VAL A 13 -7.38 6.71 9.50
N SER A 14 -7.53 6.72 10.82
CA SER A 14 -6.98 7.77 11.66
C SER A 14 -5.45 7.85 11.46
N GLU A 15 -4.88 9.05 11.55
CA GLU A 15 -3.43 9.24 11.50
C GLU A 15 -2.71 8.37 12.55
N PHE A 16 -3.33 8.17 13.71
CA PHE A 16 -2.83 7.27 14.74
C PHE A 16 -2.74 5.82 14.27
N ASP A 17 -3.78 5.30 13.63
CA ASP A 17 -3.80 3.94 13.08
C ASP A 17 -2.78 3.81 11.94
N ARG A 18 -2.61 4.84 11.11
CA ARG A 18 -1.56 4.88 10.07
C ARG A 18 -0.17 4.75 10.69
N GLY A 19 0.12 5.50 11.75
CA GLY A 19 1.38 5.41 12.49
C GLY A 19 1.65 4.01 13.03
N ARG A 20 0.63 3.36 13.61
CA ARG A 20 0.77 1.97 14.11
C ARG A 20 1.02 0.97 12.99
N ILE A 21 0.35 1.12 11.85
CA ILE A 21 0.56 0.25 10.68
C ILE A 21 2.00 0.35 10.18
N VAL A 22 2.54 1.57 10.04
CA VAL A 22 3.93 1.80 9.63
C VAL A 22 4.92 1.22 10.64
N ALA A 23 4.73 1.52 11.93
CA ALA A 23 5.60 1.01 12.99
C ALA A 23 5.63 -0.52 13.00
N TYR A 24 4.47 -1.18 12.98
CA TYR A 24 4.44 -2.65 12.96
C TYR A 24 5.03 -3.25 11.70
N ARG A 25 4.93 -2.56 10.56
CA ARG A 25 5.57 -3.00 9.32
C ARG A 25 7.10 -2.93 9.42
N ASP A 26 7.63 -1.89 10.05
CA ASP A 26 9.06 -1.72 10.33
C ASP A 26 9.58 -2.80 11.29
N PHE A 27 8.76 -3.17 12.29
CA PHE A 27 9.01 -4.30 13.18
C PHE A 27 8.86 -5.69 12.51
N GLY A 28 8.58 -5.76 11.21
CA GLY A 28 8.53 -7.01 10.44
C GLY A 28 7.26 -7.83 10.57
N LEU A 29 6.17 -7.25 11.13
CA LEU A 29 4.92 -7.98 11.25
C LEU A 29 4.24 -8.24 9.90
N SER A 30 3.52 -9.36 9.81
CA SER A 30 2.64 -9.62 8.68
C SER A 30 1.42 -8.70 8.71
N PHE A 31 0.88 -8.38 7.54
CA PHE A 31 -0.33 -7.55 7.42
C PHE A 31 -1.53 -8.09 8.19
N ARG A 32 -1.63 -9.42 8.31
CA ARG A 32 -2.68 -10.08 9.09
C ARG A 32 -2.53 -9.79 10.59
N GLU A 33 -1.31 -9.88 11.12
CA GLU A 33 -1.02 -9.55 12.53
C GLU A 33 -1.25 -8.06 12.82
N ILE A 34 -0.84 -7.19 11.90
CA ILE A 34 -1.10 -5.75 11.98
C ILE A 34 -2.61 -5.48 12.02
N GLY A 35 -3.37 -6.10 11.11
CA GLY A 35 -4.83 -6.01 11.06
C GLY A 35 -5.52 -6.46 12.33
N SER A 36 -5.04 -7.54 12.95
CA SER A 36 -5.52 -8.01 14.25
C SER A 36 -5.20 -7.05 15.40
N ARG A 37 -4.03 -6.41 15.40
CA ARG A 37 -3.62 -5.46 16.46
C ARG A 37 -4.31 -4.10 16.35
N VAL A 38 -4.55 -3.62 15.13
CA VAL A 38 -5.25 -2.36 14.85
C VAL A 38 -6.77 -2.54 14.88
N GLY A 39 -7.27 -3.79 14.86
CA GLY A 39 -8.70 -4.09 14.81
C GLY A 39 -9.34 -3.74 13.47
N ARG A 40 -8.55 -3.56 12.40
CA ARG A 40 -8.99 -3.10 11.07
C ARG A 40 -8.43 -3.97 9.95
N ASN A 41 -8.77 -5.26 10.00
CA ASN A 41 -8.21 -6.27 9.09
C ASN A 41 -8.47 -5.94 7.61
N GLU A 42 -9.70 -5.57 7.24
CA GLU A 42 -10.07 -5.19 5.86
C GLU A 42 -9.29 -3.94 5.38
N THR A 43 -9.09 -2.97 6.27
CA THR A 43 -8.39 -1.73 5.92
C THR A 43 -6.90 -1.95 5.73
N VAL A 44 -6.27 -2.75 6.60
CA VAL A 44 -4.85 -3.11 6.46
C VAL A 44 -4.62 -3.93 5.18
N MET A 45 -5.52 -4.86 4.83
CA MET A 45 -5.44 -5.61 3.57
C MET A 45 -5.54 -4.69 2.34
N ARG A 46 -6.45 -3.70 2.34
CA ARG A 46 -6.56 -2.73 1.24
C ARG A 46 -5.34 -1.80 1.13
N ILE A 47 -4.74 -1.42 2.26
CA ILE A 47 -3.50 -0.62 2.27
C ILE A 47 -2.34 -1.45 1.71
N CYS A 48 -2.24 -2.71 2.12
CA CYS A 48 -1.25 -3.65 1.58
C CYS A 48 -1.41 -3.84 0.07
N ASP A 49 -2.65 -4.03 -0.40
CA ASP A 49 -2.95 -4.18 -1.82
C ASP A 49 -2.49 -2.94 -2.60
N ARG A 50 -2.80 -1.73 -2.10
CA ARG A 50 -2.29 -0.48 -2.69
C ARG A 50 -0.76 -0.41 -2.69
N TRP A 51 -0.10 -0.73 -1.58
CA TRP A 51 1.37 -0.73 -1.52
C TRP A 51 2.01 -1.75 -2.45
N MET A 52 1.41 -2.93 -2.62
CA MET A 52 1.86 -3.91 -3.61
C MET A 52 1.65 -3.39 -5.04
N GLN A 53 0.53 -2.75 -5.34
CA GLN A 53 0.28 -2.16 -6.65
C GLN A 53 1.24 -0.99 -6.95
N GLU A 54 1.49 -0.12 -5.98
CA GLU A 54 2.42 1.01 -6.10
C GLU A 54 3.88 0.55 -6.26
N GLY A 55 4.31 -0.45 -5.47
CA GLY A 55 5.62 -1.08 -5.63
C GLY A 55 5.76 -1.91 -6.92
N THR A 56 4.65 -2.43 -7.45
CA THR A 56 4.63 -3.12 -8.77
C THR A 56 4.70 -2.11 -9.91
N MET A 57 4.08 -0.93 -9.77
CA MET A 57 4.24 0.17 -10.73
C MET A 57 5.67 0.74 -10.72
N ASP A 58 6.31 0.89 -9.55
CA ASP A 58 7.73 1.28 -9.48
C ASP A 58 8.65 0.27 -10.18
N ARG A 59 8.41 -1.03 -9.97
CA ARG A 59 9.19 -2.09 -10.61
C ARG A 59 9.01 -2.14 -12.14
N ARG A 60 7.86 -1.71 -12.66
CA ARG A 60 7.63 -1.54 -14.12
C ARG A 60 8.30 -0.29 -14.71
N GLY A 61 8.67 0.70 -13.90
CA GLY A 61 9.40 1.89 -14.36
C GLY A 61 10.90 1.68 -14.58
N ARG A 62 11.50 0.65 -13.96
CA ARG A 62 12.93 0.30 -14.12
C ARG A 62 13.15 -0.88 -15.07
N SER A 63 12.46 -0.86 -16.20
CA SER A 63 12.79 -1.73 -17.33
C SER A 63 13.41 -0.85 -18.43
N HIS A 64 14.64 -0.40 -18.23
CA HIS A 64 15.41 0.13 -19.34
C HIS A 64 15.71 -1.05 -20.30
N PRO A 65 15.29 -1.00 -21.57
CA PRO A 65 15.78 -1.98 -22.53
C PRO A 65 17.30 -1.78 -22.70
N PRO A 66 18.09 -2.86 -22.88
CA PRO A 66 19.49 -2.72 -23.24
C PRO A 66 19.53 -1.96 -24.57
N GLN A 67 20.11 -0.77 -24.54
CA GLN A 67 20.31 0.06 -25.72
C GLN A 67 21.31 -0.68 -26.60
N CYS A 68 20.82 -1.44 -27.57
CA CYS A 68 21.66 -2.05 -28.59
C CYS A 68 22.13 -0.92 -29.51
N THR A 69 23.23 -0.27 -29.17
CA THR A 69 24.00 0.53 -30.13
C THR A 69 24.72 -0.45 -31.05
N THR A 70 24.13 -0.71 -32.21
CA THR A 70 24.84 -1.37 -33.32
C THR A 70 25.58 -0.28 -34.10
N SER A 71 26.86 -0.55 -34.32
CA SER A 71 27.86 0.32 -34.96
C SER A 71 27.66 0.47 -36.46
#